data_AF-A0A0G3M9Y5-F1
#
_entry.id   AF-A0A0G3M9Y5-F1
#
_cell.length_a   1.000
_cell.length_b   1.000
_cell.length_c   1.000
_cell.angle_alpha   90.00
_cell.angle_beta   90.00
_cell.angle_gamma   90.00
#
_symmetry.space_group_name_H-M   'P 1'
#
loop_
_entity.id
_entity.type
_entity.pdbx_description
1 polymer ?
#
loop_
_entity_poly.entity_id
_entity_poly.type
_entity_poly.pdbx_seq_one_letter_code
_entity_poly.pdbx_strand_id
1 'polypeptide(L)'
;MSFKGVKCWEKHKDGFKHILRAQELADWIYMHPEIFGNRLKLERKKYPKMGNKSFKNGKGIIFIKDGWSGGTDHIDIWNGISLKGGDALDYLWRGTEIWFWALI
;
A
#
# COMPACT_ATOMS: atom_id res chain seq x y z
N MET A 1 -1.80 19.73 -2.50
CA MET A 1 -0.71 20.18 -1.60
C MET A 1 0.44 19.16 -1.64
N SER A 2 1.69 19.54 -1.35
CA SER A 2 2.79 18.56 -1.29
C SER A 2 2.72 17.65 -0.05
N PHE A 3 3.24 16.42 -0.16
CA PHE A 3 3.32 15.46 0.96
C PHE A 3 4.13 15.99 2.15
N LYS A 4 3.56 15.90 3.37
CA LYS A 4 4.13 16.42 4.63
C LYS A 4 4.58 15.34 5.64
N GLY A 5 4.45 14.05 5.31
CA GLY A 5 4.83 12.98 6.23
C GLY A 5 6.34 12.77 6.38
N VAL A 6 6.71 11.80 7.20
CA VAL A 6 8.10 11.52 7.57
C VAL A 6 8.89 10.98 6.37
N LYS A 7 10.05 11.59 6.13
CA LYS A 7 10.98 11.22 5.06
C LYS A 7 12.29 10.70 5.64
N CYS A 8 12.99 9.88 4.85
CA CYS A 8 14.26 9.29 5.20
C CYS A 8 15.29 10.37 5.58
N TRP A 9 16.07 10.09 6.63
CA TRP A 9 17.15 10.97 7.08
C TRP A 9 18.45 10.73 6.29
N GLU A 10 18.57 9.58 5.64
CA GLU A 10 19.77 9.17 4.91
C GLU A 10 20.00 10.02 3.65
N LYS A 11 21.27 10.27 3.34
CA LYS A 11 21.69 10.95 2.12
C LYS A 11 21.88 9.93 1.00
N HIS A 12 20.82 9.70 0.23
CA HIS A 12 20.90 8.95 -1.03
C HIS A 12 21.75 9.73 -2.05
N LYS A 13 22.39 9.03 -3.00
CA LYS A 13 23.35 9.62 -3.96
C LYS A 13 22.75 10.74 -4.82
N ASP A 14 21.45 10.68 -5.07
CA ASP A 14 20.67 11.65 -5.83
C ASP A 14 20.01 12.74 -4.95
N GLY A 15 20.23 12.70 -3.64
CA GLY A 15 19.59 13.58 -2.67
C GLY A 15 18.10 13.27 -2.43
N PHE A 16 17.56 12.21 -3.02
CA PHE A 16 16.16 11.83 -2.85
C PHE A 16 15.92 11.36 -1.41
N LYS A 17 14.82 11.83 -0.79
CA LYS A 17 14.39 11.39 0.54
C LYS A 17 13.06 10.67 0.42
N HIS A 18 13.12 9.35 0.35
CA HIS A 18 11.92 8.53 0.27
C HIS A 18 11.08 8.65 1.54
N ILE A 19 9.79 8.36 1.42
CA ILE A 19 8.84 8.38 2.53
C ILE A 19 9.11 7.15 3.41
N LEU A 20 8.98 7.30 4.73
CA LEU A 20 9.26 6.21 5.69
C LEU A 20 8.01 5.49 6.17
N ARG A 21 6.86 6.18 6.26
CA ARG A 21 5.64 5.63 6.87
C ARG A 21 4.60 5.32 5.81
N ALA A 22 4.27 4.03 5.68
CA ALA A 22 3.31 3.54 4.70
C ALA A 22 1.90 4.12 4.92
N GLN A 23 1.40 4.16 6.16
CA GLN A 23 0.08 4.72 6.47
C GLN A 23 -0.01 6.21 6.11
N GLU A 24 0.99 7.02 6.44
CA GLU A 24 0.99 8.46 6.10
C GLU A 24 0.93 8.68 4.58
N LEU A 25 1.63 7.85 3.80
CA LEU A 25 1.55 7.90 2.34
C LEU A 25 0.17 7.44 1.84
N ALA A 26 -0.36 6.36 2.38
CA ALA A 26 -1.70 5.85 2.02
C ALA A 26 -2.80 6.89 2.29
N ASP A 27 -2.72 7.58 3.43
CA ASP A 27 -3.64 8.65 3.81
C ASP A 27 -3.52 9.85 2.85
N TRP A 28 -2.29 10.25 2.50
CA TRP A 28 -2.08 11.33 1.54
C TRP A 28 -2.62 10.97 0.15
N ILE A 29 -2.39 9.74 -0.33
CA ILE A 29 -2.96 9.25 -1.61
C ILE A 29 -4.48 9.29 -1.56
N TYR A 30 -5.09 8.82 -0.47
CA TYR A 30 -6.54 8.83 -0.28
C TYR A 30 -7.15 10.25 -0.36
N MET A 31 -6.42 11.26 0.13
CA MET A 31 -6.86 12.66 0.08
C MET A 31 -6.75 13.31 -1.30
N HIS A 32 -6.14 12.64 -2.30
CA HIS A 32 -5.94 13.17 -3.65
C HIS A 32 -6.57 12.26 -4.73
N PRO A 33 -7.89 12.02 -4.69
CA PRO A 33 -8.57 11.18 -5.69
C PRO A 33 -8.50 11.74 -7.11
N GLU A 34 -8.24 13.05 -7.27
CA GLU A 34 -7.99 13.69 -8.57
C GLU A 34 -6.69 13.22 -9.25
N ILE A 35 -5.75 12.63 -8.49
CA ILE A 35 -4.50 12.08 -8.99
C ILE A 35 -4.55 10.55 -9.03
N PHE A 36 -5.08 9.91 -7.98
CA PHE A 36 -4.98 8.45 -7.78
C PHE A 36 -6.28 7.69 -8.00
N GLY A 37 -7.38 8.40 -8.27
CA GLY A 37 -8.71 7.81 -8.34
C GLY A 37 -9.26 7.36 -6.99
N ASN A 38 -10.37 6.63 -7.04
CA ASN A 38 -11.06 6.16 -5.85
C ASN A 38 -10.43 4.88 -5.28
N ARG A 39 -10.41 4.80 -3.95
CA ARG A 39 -9.87 3.66 -3.21
C ARG A 39 -10.92 2.57 -2.99
N LEU A 40 -10.57 1.32 -3.27
CA LEU A 40 -11.24 0.15 -2.71
C LEU A 40 -10.65 -0.15 -1.33
N LYS A 41 -11.49 -0.26 -0.28
CA LYS A 41 -11.08 -0.64 1.07
C LYS A 41 -11.73 -1.97 1.47
N LEU A 42 -10.92 -2.95 1.86
CA LEU A 42 -11.36 -4.25 2.35
C LEU A 42 -10.85 -4.48 3.77
N GLU A 43 -11.75 -4.85 4.68
CA GLU A 43 -11.40 -5.18 6.08
C GLU A 43 -11.43 -6.70 6.27
N ARG A 44 -10.37 -7.25 6.87
CA ARG A 44 -10.22 -8.70 7.13
C ARG A 44 -11.41 -9.30 7.85
N LYS A 45 -11.98 -8.55 8.80
CA LYS A 45 -13.12 -8.98 9.61
C LYS A 45 -14.37 -9.23 8.77
N LYS A 46 -14.55 -8.48 7.67
CA LYS A 46 -15.65 -8.63 6.70
C LYS A 46 -15.29 -9.63 5.59
N TYR A 47 -14.02 -9.68 5.20
CA TYR A 47 -13.52 -10.54 4.11
C TYR A 47 -12.41 -11.47 4.62
N PRO A 48 -12.73 -12.50 5.42
CA PRO A 48 -11.71 -13.33 6.09
C PRO A 48 -10.80 -14.08 5.12
N LYS A 49 -11.32 -14.42 3.93
CA LYS A 49 -10.60 -15.13 2.87
C LYS A 49 -9.90 -14.21 1.86
N MET A 50 -9.86 -12.88 2.09
CA MET A 50 -9.18 -11.97 1.15
C MET A 50 -7.68 -12.27 1.07
N GLY A 51 -7.08 -12.11 -0.10
CA GLY A 51 -5.66 -12.35 -0.29
C GLY A 51 -5.22 -11.95 -1.68
N ASN A 52 -4.04 -12.39 -2.11
CA ASN A 52 -3.52 -12.08 -3.45
C ASN A 52 -4.52 -12.38 -4.58
N LYS A 53 -5.26 -13.50 -4.49
CA LYS A 53 -6.28 -13.88 -5.48
C LYS A 53 -7.44 -12.87 -5.58
N SER A 54 -7.74 -12.13 -4.50
CA SER A 54 -8.79 -11.11 -4.47
C SER A 54 -8.45 -9.89 -5.33
N PHE A 55 -7.17 -9.66 -5.59
CA PHE A 55 -6.67 -8.53 -6.39
C PHE A 55 -6.12 -9.00 -7.75
N LYS A 56 -6.33 -10.28 -8.10
CA LYS A 56 -5.86 -10.85 -9.36
C LYS A 56 -6.41 -10.03 -10.52
N ASN A 57 -5.57 -9.78 -11.52
CA ASN A 57 -5.85 -8.97 -12.72
C ASN A 57 -6.02 -7.46 -12.51
N GLY A 58 -6.11 -6.97 -11.27
CA GLY A 58 -5.99 -5.54 -10.98
C GLY A 58 -4.52 -5.11 -11.01
N LYS A 59 -4.22 -3.92 -11.52
CA LYS A 59 -2.89 -3.29 -11.40
C LYS A 59 -3.06 -2.01 -10.61
N GLY A 60 -2.14 -1.68 -9.71
CA GLY A 60 -2.41 -0.57 -8.83
C GLY A 60 -1.39 -0.31 -7.74
N ILE A 61 -1.70 0.70 -6.94
CA ILE A 61 -1.07 0.93 -5.65
C ILE A 61 -1.86 0.11 -4.63
N ILE A 62 -1.16 -0.60 -3.74
CA ILE A 62 -1.78 -1.39 -2.68
C ILE A 62 -1.14 -1.05 -1.34
N PHE A 63 -1.97 -0.69 -0.37
CA PHE A 63 -1.58 -0.50 1.03
C PHE A 63 -2.19 -1.61 1.88
N ILE A 64 -1.40 -2.12 2.81
CA ILE A 64 -1.68 -3.30 3.63
C ILE A 64 -1.38 -2.92 5.07
N LYS A 65 -2.44 -2.71 5.84
CA LYS A 65 -2.34 -2.37 7.26
C LYS A 65 -2.02 -3.60 8.09
N ASP A 66 -1.10 -3.46 9.04
CA ASP A 66 -0.63 -4.56 9.92
C ASP A 66 -0.24 -5.81 9.11
N GLY A 67 0.40 -5.62 7.96
CA GLY A 67 0.76 -6.69 7.02
C GLY A 67 1.93 -7.58 7.48
N TRP A 68 2.60 -7.21 8.57
CA TRP A 68 3.72 -7.96 9.13
C TRP A 68 3.73 -7.98 10.66
N SER A 69 4.63 -8.78 11.24
CA SER A 69 4.84 -8.88 12.68
C SER A 69 5.06 -7.49 13.31
N GLY A 70 4.43 -7.28 14.47
CA GLY A 70 4.53 -6.02 15.21
C GLY A 70 3.63 -4.89 14.69
N GLY A 71 2.66 -5.19 13.82
CA GLY A 71 1.75 -4.16 13.27
C GLY A 71 2.43 -3.27 12.24
N THR A 72 3.39 -3.83 11.49
CA THR A 72 4.08 -3.05 10.46
C THR A 72 3.24 -3.03 9.19
N ASP A 73 2.95 -1.82 8.73
CA ASP A 73 2.24 -1.57 7.48
C ASP A 73 3.14 -1.73 6.26
N HIS A 74 2.54 -2.03 5.10
CA HIS A 74 3.24 -2.11 3.81
C HIS A 74 2.50 -1.32 2.75
N ILE A 75 3.23 -0.64 1.86
CA ILE A 75 2.68 -0.02 0.66
C ILE A 75 3.56 -0.36 -0.54
N ASP A 76 2.92 -0.76 -1.64
CA ASP A 76 3.64 -1.29 -2.80
C ASP A 76 2.88 -1.05 -4.11
N ILE A 77 3.54 -1.38 -5.21
CA ILE A 77 2.94 -1.53 -6.52
C ILE A 77 2.55 -2.99 -6.74
N TRP A 78 1.30 -3.20 -7.15
CA TRP A 78 0.72 -4.48 -7.49
C TRP A 78 0.51 -4.59 -9.01
N ASN A 79 0.98 -5.67 -9.62
CA ASN A 79 0.88 -5.88 -11.07
C ASN A 79 -0.21 -6.89 -11.49
N GLY A 80 -1.05 -7.35 -10.55
CA GLY A 80 -2.04 -8.39 -10.77
C GLY A 80 -1.61 -9.79 -10.31
N ILE A 81 -0.32 -9.97 -10.00
CA ILE A 81 0.28 -11.26 -9.65
C ILE A 81 1.20 -11.13 -8.42
N SER A 82 2.05 -10.10 -8.39
CA SER A 82 3.06 -9.89 -7.37
C SER A 82 3.14 -8.41 -6.94
N LEU A 83 3.64 -8.20 -5.72
CA LEU A 83 4.12 -6.90 -5.28
C LEU A 83 5.51 -6.63 -5.91
N LYS A 84 5.91 -5.36 -6.02
CA LYS A 84 7.24 -5.01 -6.54
C LYS A 84 8.33 -5.17 -5.50
N GLY A 85 8.06 -4.82 -4.25
CA GLY A 85 9.04 -4.80 -3.16
C GLY A 85 8.80 -5.79 -2.02
N GLY A 86 7.71 -6.55 -2.02
CA GLY A 86 7.35 -7.49 -0.95
C GLY A 86 6.85 -8.86 -1.41
N ASP A 87 6.67 -9.78 -0.47
CA ASP A 87 6.01 -11.06 -0.73
C ASP A 87 4.48 -10.89 -0.70
N ALA A 88 3.86 -11.09 -1.86
CA ALA A 88 2.42 -10.88 -2.00
C ALA A 88 1.57 -11.86 -1.18
N LEU A 89 2.05 -13.09 -0.95
CA LEU A 89 1.28 -14.12 -0.24
C LEU A 89 1.21 -13.78 1.24
N ASP A 90 2.33 -13.44 1.86
CA ASP A 90 2.39 -13.13 3.28
C ASP A 90 1.65 -11.83 3.60
N TYR A 91 2.02 -10.72 2.97
CA TYR A 91 1.47 -9.41 3.33
C TYR A 91 -0.06 -9.37 3.14
N LEU A 92 -0.57 -9.83 1.99
CA LEU A 92 -2.01 -9.78 1.71
C LEU A 92 -2.82 -10.80 2.51
N TRP A 93 -2.19 -11.82 3.09
CA TRP A 93 -2.88 -12.75 4.00
C TRP A 93 -2.94 -12.21 5.43
N ARG A 94 -1.88 -11.52 5.87
CA ARG A 94 -1.75 -10.99 7.24
C ARG A 94 -2.52 -9.69 7.45
N GLY A 95 -2.61 -8.84 6.43
CA GLY A 95 -3.19 -7.51 6.55
C GLY A 95 -4.60 -7.50 7.15
N THR A 96 -4.79 -6.60 8.11
CA THR A 96 -6.07 -6.36 8.81
C THR A 96 -7.01 -5.51 7.96
N GLU A 97 -6.44 -4.62 7.15
CA GLU A 97 -7.13 -3.74 6.21
C GLU A 97 -6.29 -3.59 4.94
N ILE A 98 -6.91 -3.70 3.76
CA ILE A 98 -6.24 -3.55 2.46
C ILE A 98 -6.90 -2.44 1.67
N TRP A 99 -6.09 -1.49 1.20
CA TRP A 99 -6.49 -0.36 0.37
C TRP A 99 -5.91 -0.55 -1.02
N PHE A 100 -6.74 -0.41 -2.05
CA PHE A 100 -6.32 -0.62 -3.42
C PHE A 100 -6.78 0.55 -4.31
N TRP A 101 -5.84 1.10 -5.07
CA TRP A 101 -6.11 2.12 -6.09
C TRP A 101 -5.69 1.54 -7.44
N ALA A 102 -6.66 1.36 -8.32
CA ALA A 102 -6.40 0.82 -9.66
C ALA A 102 -5.67 1.85 -10.53
N LEU A 103 -4.62 1.41 -11.22
CA LEU A 103 -3.95 2.15 -12.28
C LEU A 103 -4.47 1.60 -13.62
N ILE A 104 -4.98 2.51 -14.46
CA ILE A 104 -5.56 2.22 -15.78
C ILE A 104 -4.47 2.24 -16.83
#